data_AF-A0A3D4Z304-F1
#
_entry.id   AF-A0A3D4Z304-F1
#
_cell.length_a   1.000
_cell.length_b   1.000
_cell.length_c   1.000
_cell.angle_alpha   90.00
_cell.angle_beta   90.00
_cell.angle_gamma   90.00
#
_symmetry.space_group_name_H-M   'P 1'
#
loop_
_entity.id
_entity.type
_entity.pdbx_description
1 polymer ?
#
loop_
_entity_poly.entity_id
_entity_poly.type
_entity_poly.pdbx_seq_one_letter_code
_entity_poly.pdbx_strand_id
1 'polypeptide(L)'
;MATEILSTSLDPRSPEFQANSRYQRGLVEEWRSRTAQVKEGGGSEAVARHRKRGKLLARERIERLLDPESPFLEFSTLAAHEMYGGEAPGAGIVTGIGLVHGREILVIANDATVKGGTYYPITVKKHLRAQEIAAENRLPCVYLVDSGGAFLPLQSEVFPDKEHFGRIFFNQAQMSAQGIPQVAVVMGSCTAGGAYMPAMSDETIIVKGNGTIFLGGPPLVKAATGEIVTAEELGGAEVHCRKSGVTDHFAEDDEHALDIARDILAHLNRPAKTAYEFHASEEPLFPAEELYGIVPEDLRKGFDVREVIARLVDASAFHEFKKLYGTTLICGFARIYGMPVGIVANNGILFSESALKGAHFIELCNQRRVPLLFLQNITGFMVGKAYENGGIAKDG
;
A
#
# COMPACT_ATOMS: atom_id res chain seq x y z
N MET A 1 16.46 -34.07 6.98
CA MET A 1 17.78 -33.43 7.21
C MET A 1 17.51 -32.11 7.87
N ALA A 2 18.08 -31.85 9.05
CA ALA A 2 17.78 -30.66 9.83
C ALA A 2 18.36 -29.41 9.14
N THR A 3 17.52 -28.40 8.89
CA THR A 3 17.95 -27.07 8.47
C THR A 3 18.82 -26.45 9.57
N GLU A 4 19.87 -25.71 9.20
CA GLU A 4 20.72 -25.01 10.17
C GLU A 4 19.89 -23.96 10.94
N ILE A 5 19.97 -24.00 12.27
CA ILE A 5 19.38 -23.00 13.16
C ILE A 5 20.42 -21.91 13.38
N LEU A 6 20.06 -20.66 13.15
CA LEU A 6 20.94 -19.52 13.42
C LEU A 6 21.14 -19.37 14.94
N SER A 7 22.38 -19.38 15.40
CA SER A 7 22.74 -18.99 16.76
C SER A 7 22.92 -17.47 16.85
N THR A 8 22.44 -16.85 17.92
CA THR A 8 22.69 -15.42 18.17
C THR A 8 24.02 -15.22 18.90
N SER A 9 24.75 -14.19 18.48
CA SER A 9 25.92 -13.62 19.16
C SER A 9 25.59 -12.33 19.91
N LEU A 10 24.35 -11.86 19.78
CA LEU A 10 23.86 -10.62 20.38
C LEU A 10 23.79 -10.76 21.90
N ASP A 11 24.31 -9.76 22.63
CA ASP A 11 24.06 -9.61 24.07
C ASP A 11 23.09 -8.44 24.29
N PRO A 12 21.80 -8.72 24.57
CA PRO A 12 20.80 -7.69 24.85
C PRO A 12 21.13 -6.81 26.06
N ARG A 13 22.08 -7.21 26.93
CA ARG A 13 22.49 -6.43 28.11
C ARG A 13 23.69 -5.54 27.83
N SER A 14 24.32 -5.66 26.66
CA SER A 14 25.50 -4.87 26.32
C SER A 14 25.17 -3.38 26.22
N PRO A 15 26.10 -2.47 26.59
CA PRO A 15 25.89 -1.03 26.42
C PRO A 15 25.60 -0.62 24.96
N GLU A 16 26.20 -1.30 23.99
CA GLU A 16 25.98 -1.06 22.56
C GLU A 16 24.55 -1.41 22.13
N PHE A 17 24.07 -2.61 22.46
CA PHE A 17 22.68 -3.01 22.19
C PHE A 17 21.70 -2.01 22.82
N GLN A 18 21.93 -1.62 24.06
CA GLN A 18 21.05 -0.69 24.78
C GLN A 18 21.05 0.72 24.16
N ALA A 19 22.19 1.18 23.64
CA ALA A 19 22.27 2.44 22.90
C ALA A 19 21.49 2.38 21.59
N ASN A 20 21.73 1.33 20.77
CA ASN A 20 21.02 1.11 19.51
C ASN A 20 19.50 1.00 19.75
N SER A 21 19.09 0.20 20.74
CA SER A 21 17.68 0.00 21.09
C SER A 21 16.99 1.30 21.47
N ARG A 22 17.64 2.17 22.28
CA ARG A 22 17.08 3.49 22.61
C ARG A 22 16.93 4.37 21.38
N TYR A 23 17.95 4.44 20.53
CA TYR A 23 17.93 5.25 19.31
C TYR A 23 16.82 4.79 18.35
N GLN A 24 16.77 3.50 18.01
CA GLN A 24 15.79 2.95 17.09
C GLN A 24 14.36 3.06 17.63
N ARG A 25 14.14 2.86 18.94
CA ARG A 25 12.82 3.08 19.56
C ARG A 25 12.41 4.55 19.51
N GLY A 26 13.35 5.49 19.63
CA GLY A 26 13.09 6.92 19.43
C GLY A 26 12.55 7.21 18.02
N LEU A 27 13.18 6.64 16.99
CA LEU A 27 12.71 6.78 15.59
C LEU A 27 11.33 6.14 15.37
N VAL A 28 11.06 4.99 16.00
CA VAL A 28 9.74 4.36 15.94
C VAL A 28 8.67 5.22 16.60
N GLU A 29 8.97 5.83 17.74
CA GLU A 29 8.03 6.74 18.42
C GLU A 29 7.76 7.99 17.60
N GLU A 30 8.79 8.56 16.98
CA GLU A 30 8.64 9.65 16.03
C GLU A 30 7.74 9.26 14.84
N TRP A 31 7.97 8.09 14.26
CA TRP A 31 7.13 7.56 13.19
C TRP A 31 5.68 7.34 13.64
N ARG A 32 5.45 6.80 14.85
CA ARG A 32 4.11 6.63 15.45
C ARG A 32 3.42 7.97 15.65
N SER A 33 4.13 8.98 16.15
CA SER A 33 3.60 10.33 16.32
C SER A 33 3.20 10.96 14.99
N ARG A 34 4.08 10.92 13.98
CA ARG A 34 3.80 11.45 12.63
C ARG A 34 2.62 10.73 11.96
N THR A 35 2.53 9.41 12.10
CA THR A 35 1.40 8.64 11.56
C THR A 35 0.09 8.88 12.31
N ALA A 36 0.13 9.09 13.63
CA ALA A 36 -1.03 9.50 14.40
C ALA A 36 -1.58 10.86 13.96
N GLN A 37 -0.69 11.85 13.74
CA GLN A 37 -1.08 13.17 13.21
C GLN A 37 -1.75 13.06 11.83
N VAL A 38 -1.21 12.23 10.93
CA VAL A 38 -1.86 11.99 9.62
C VAL A 38 -3.25 11.38 9.77
N LYS A 39 -3.48 10.54 10.78
CA LYS A 39 -4.79 9.90 11.03
C LYS A 39 -5.87 10.88 11.48
N GLU A 40 -5.50 12.10 11.89
CA GLU A 40 -6.45 13.18 12.20
C GLU A 40 -7.10 13.81 10.94
N GLY A 41 -6.60 13.46 9.74
CA GLY A 41 -7.12 13.95 8.47
C GLY A 41 -6.96 15.47 8.32
N GLY A 42 -8.01 16.16 7.89
CA GLY A 42 -8.02 17.62 7.72
C GLY A 42 -8.17 18.43 9.02
N GLY A 43 -8.01 17.79 10.19
CA GLY A 43 -8.16 18.40 11.51
C GLY A 43 -9.60 18.45 12.02
N SER A 44 -9.74 18.80 13.30
CA SER A 44 -10.99 18.71 14.07
C SER A 44 -12.17 19.46 13.45
N GLU A 45 -11.95 20.66 12.90
CA GLU A 45 -13.01 21.43 12.25
C GLU A 45 -13.51 20.78 10.95
N ALA A 46 -12.61 20.24 10.13
CA ALA A 46 -12.98 19.56 8.89
C ALA A 46 -13.72 18.26 9.19
N VAL A 47 -13.25 17.49 10.18
CA VAL A 47 -13.92 16.30 10.71
C VAL A 47 -15.33 16.64 11.21
N ALA A 48 -15.48 17.71 12.01
CA ALA A 48 -16.79 18.12 12.51
C ALA A 48 -17.75 18.54 11.38
N ARG A 49 -17.25 19.25 10.35
CA ARG A 49 -18.05 19.59 9.16
C ARG A 49 -18.46 18.35 8.37
N HIS A 50 -17.58 17.36 8.24
CA HIS A 50 -17.86 16.10 7.57
C HIS A 50 -18.94 15.30 8.32
N ARG A 51 -18.81 15.15 9.64
CA ARG A 51 -19.80 14.46 10.47
C ARG A 51 -21.17 15.14 10.50
N LYS A 52 -21.22 16.48 10.45
CA LYS A 52 -22.50 17.23 10.35
C LYS A 52 -23.32 16.86 9.11
N ARG A 53 -22.70 16.25 8.09
CA ARG A 53 -23.38 15.73 6.89
C ARG A 53 -23.84 14.28 7.04
N GLY A 54 -23.70 13.68 8.23
CA GLY A 54 -24.08 12.29 8.49
C GLY A 54 -23.13 11.27 7.87
N LYS A 55 -21.88 11.65 7.59
CA LYS A 55 -20.90 10.81 6.88
C LYS A 55 -19.88 10.21 7.84
N LEU A 56 -19.51 8.96 7.60
CA LEU A 56 -18.38 8.30 8.26
C LEU A 56 -17.05 8.85 7.70
N LEU A 57 -16.00 8.87 8.53
CA LEU A 57 -14.66 9.21 8.07
C LEU A 57 -14.08 8.09 7.19
N ALA A 58 -13.11 8.42 6.33
CA ALA A 58 -12.49 7.43 5.42
C ALA A 58 -11.98 6.18 6.16
N ARG A 59 -11.33 6.36 7.32
CA ARG A 59 -10.81 5.25 8.14
C ARG A 59 -11.90 4.45 8.83
N GLU A 60 -12.98 5.10 9.25
CA GLU A 60 -14.17 4.43 9.82
C GLU A 60 -14.86 3.58 8.76
N ARG A 61 -14.98 4.10 7.53
CA ARG A 61 -15.53 3.34 6.39
C ARG A 61 -14.70 2.10 6.08
N ILE A 62 -13.36 2.22 6.11
CA ILE A 62 -12.48 1.06 5.95
C ILE A 62 -12.72 0.06 7.09
N GLU A 63 -12.70 0.50 8.34
CA GLU A 63 -12.92 -0.38 9.50
C GLU A 63 -14.26 -1.13 9.43
N ARG A 64 -15.34 -0.47 8.99
CA ARG A 64 -16.66 -1.09 8.81
C ARG A 64 -16.76 -2.00 7.58
N LEU A 65 -16.01 -1.72 6.52
CA LEU A 65 -15.94 -2.56 5.33
C LEU A 65 -15.24 -3.89 5.62
N LEU A 66 -14.15 -3.85 6.38
CA LEU A 66 -13.29 -5.01 6.64
C LEU A 66 -13.96 -6.01 7.59
N ASP A 67 -13.48 -7.26 7.56
CA ASP A 67 -13.90 -8.26 8.53
C ASP A 67 -13.50 -7.86 9.96
N PRO A 68 -14.34 -8.16 10.97
CA PRO A 68 -14.03 -7.86 12.36
C PRO A 68 -12.66 -8.40 12.77
N GLU A 69 -11.88 -7.55 13.46
CA GLU A 69 -10.53 -7.88 13.97
C GLU A 69 -9.49 -8.27 12.89
N SER A 70 -9.82 -8.10 11.61
CA SER A 70 -8.89 -8.40 10.52
C SER A 70 -7.75 -7.38 10.42
N PRO A 71 -6.55 -7.79 9.99
CA PRO A 71 -5.45 -6.88 9.79
C PRO A 71 -5.71 -5.94 8.60
N PHE A 72 -5.21 -4.72 8.71
CA PHE A 72 -5.16 -3.76 7.61
C PHE A 72 -3.71 -3.32 7.36
N LEU A 73 -3.16 -3.72 6.21
CA LEU A 73 -1.86 -3.26 5.75
C LEU A 73 -2.01 -1.94 5.02
N GLU A 74 -1.99 -0.84 5.77
CA GLU A 74 -1.95 0.50 5.19
C GLU A 74 -0.56 0.78 4.60
N PHE A 75 -0.52 1.35 3.40
CA PHE A 75 0.74 1.75 2.75
C PHE A 75 0.79 3.25 2.46
N SER A 76 2.02 3.78 2.49
CA SER A 76 2.30 5.20 2.23
C SER A 76 1.49 6.15 3.13
N THR A 77 1.34 5.83 4.42
CA THR A 77 0.65 6.69 5.40
C THR A 77 1.26 8.08 5.46
N LEU A 78 2.59 8.20 5.41
CA LEU A 78 3.29 9.50 5.41
C LEU A 78 3.36 10.17 4.02
N ALA A 79 2.55 9.76 3.05
CA ALA A 79 2.51 10.45 1.76
C ALA A 79 2.18 11.95 1.97
N ALA A 80 2.86 12.80 1.19
CA ALA A 80 2.82 14.26 1.30
C ALA A 80 3.38 14.86 2.60
N HIS A 81 4.05 14.08 3.46
CA HIS A 81 4.70 14.63 4.64
C HIS A 81 5.76 15.68 4.24
N GLU A 82 5.73 16.84 4.91
CA GLU A 82 6.55 18.03 4.59
C GLU A 82 6.38 18.60 3.16
N MET A 83 5.38 18.14 2.42
CA MET A 83 5.00 18.69 1.12
C MET A 83 3.83 19.68 1.27
N TYR A 84 3.69 20.60 0.31
CA TYR A 84 2.53 21.49 0.17
C TYR A 84 2.16 22.26 1.47
N GLY A 85 3.15 22.62 2.29
CA GLY A 85 2.90 23.31 3.56
C GLY A 85 2.12 22.50 4.61
N GLY A 86 2.10 21.17 4.50
CA GLY A 86 1.38 20.29 5.42
C GLY A 86 -0.14 20.21 5.16
N GLU A 87 -0.61 20.75 4.04
CA GLU A 87 -2.03 20.86 3.73
C GLU A 87 -2.70 19.57 3.24
N ALA A 88 -1.92 18.53 2.94
CA ALA A 88 -2.39 17.29 2.34
C ALA A 88 -1.96 16.04 3.15
N PRO A 89 -2.22 15.94 4.47
CA PRO A 89 -1.78 14.79 5.26
C PRO A 89 -2.24 13.47 4.65
N GLY A 90 -1.32 12.50 4.57
CA GLY A 90 -1.57 11.20 3.94
C GLY A 90 -1.87 11.27 2.44
N ALA A 91 -1.61 12.41 1.79
CA ALA A 91 -2.05 12.76 0.46
C ALA A 91 -3.59 12.79 0.27
N GLY A 92 -4.36 12.98 1.34
CA GLY A 92 -5.84 13.02 1.25
C GLY A 92 -6.48 11.72 0.77
N ILE A 93 -5.77 10.60 0.87
CA ILE A 93 -6.25 9.27 0.48
C ILE A 93 -5.65 8.20 1.39
N VAL A 94 -6.48 7.27 1.85
CA VAL A 94 -6.07 6.09 2.61
C VAL A 94 -6.07 4.89 1.68
N THR A 95 -4.97 4.15 1.65
CA THR A 95 -4.79 3.00 0.75
C THR A 95 -4.20 1.83 1.52
N GLY A 96 -4.76 0.65 1.34
CA GLY A 96 -4.30 -0.53 2.05
C GLY A 96 -4.90 -1.83 1.55
N ILE A 97 -4.41 -2.93 2.10
CA ILE A 97 -4.93 -4.28 1.89
C ILE A 97 -5.60 -4.73 3.18
N GLY A 98 -6.83 -5.22 3.08
CA GLY A 98 -7.56 -5.81 4.20
C GLY A 98 -8.34 -7.04 3.76
N LEU A 99 -9.06 -7.65 4.70
CA LEU A 99 -9.85 -8.85 4.46
C LEU A 99 -11.35 -8.52 4.43
N VAL A 100 -12.05 -9.08 3.45
CA VAL A 100 -13.52 -9.15 3.42
C VAL A 100 -13.90 -10.58 3.07
N HIS A 101 -14.73 -11.19 3.92
CA HIS A 101 -15.08 -12.62 3.88
C HIS A 101 -13.84 -13.54 3.83
N GLY A 102 -12.79 -13.18 4.58
CA GLY A 102 -11.50 -13.89 4.63
C GLY A 102 -10.67 -13.78 3.36
N ARG A 103 -11.02 -12.88 2.43
CA ARG A 103 -10.33 -12.70 1.14
C ARG A 103 -9.71 -11.32 1.06
N GLU A 104 -8.49 -11.24 0.55
CA GLU A 104 -7.79 -9.96 0.44
C GLU A 104 -8.41 -9.09 -0.66
N ILE A 105 -8.60 -7.82 -0.32
CA ILE A 105 -9.01 -6.74 -1.22
C ILE A 105 -8.05 -5.57 -1.07
N LEU A 106 -7.92 -4.77 -2.14
CA LEU A 106 -7.28 -3.47 -2.09
C LEU A 106 -8.35 -2.40 -1.87
N VAL A 107 -8.16 -1.55 -0.87
CA VAL A 107 -9.06 -0.44 -0.57
C VAL A 107 -8.37 0.89 -0.87
N ILE A 108 -9.08 1.78 -1.56
CA ILE A 108 -8.66 3.15 -1.85
C ILE A 108 -9.79 4.08 -1.39
N ALA A 109 -9.56 4.86 -0.34
CA ALA A 109 -10.56 5.72 0.26
C ALA A 109 -10.12 7.18 0.28
N ASN A 110 -10.89 8.07 -0.37
CA ASN A 110 -10.60 9.50 -0.30
C ASN A 110 -10.93 10.03 1.10
N ASP A 111 -10.05 10.87 1.65
CA ASP A 111 -10.33 11.62 2.87
C ASP A 111 -10.87 13.01 2.52
N ALA A 112 -12.19 13.13 2.48
CA ALA A 112 -12.87 14.39 2.18
C ALA A 112 -12.59 15.51 3.19
N THR A 113 -12.06 15.19 4.38
CA THR A 113 -11.66 16.20 5.36
C THR A 113 -10.39 16.94 4.91
N VAL A 114 -9.52 16.27 4.15
CA VAL A 114 -8.27 16.84 3.63
C VAL A 114 -8.54 17.59 2.33
N LYS A 115 -8.67 18.92 2.42
CA LYS A 115 -8.91 19.80 1.25
C LYS A 115 -10.06 19.33 0.35
N GLY A 116 -11.13 18.81 0.96
CA GLY A 116 -12.29 18.30 0.23
C GLY A 116 -12.04 17.01 -0.55
N GLY A 117 -10.99 16.25 -0.21
CA GLY A 117 -10.57 15.04 -0.91
C GLY A 117 -9.99 15.32 -2.29
N THR A 118 -9.51 16.53 -2.54
CA THR A 118 -8.97 16.92 -3.85
C THR A 118 -7.63 16.23 -4.14
N TYR A 119 -7.40 15.90 -5.42
CA TYR A 119 -6.18 15.21 -5.84
C TYR A 119 -5.03 16.19 -6.04
N TYR A 120 -4.04 16.12 -5.15
CA TYR A 120 -2.70 16.67 -5.37
C TYR A 120 -1.91 15.74 -6.29
N PRO A 121 -0.77 16.19 -6.87
CA PRO A 121 0.09 15.32 -7.68
C PRO A 121 0.48 14.03 -6.96
N ILE A 122 0.83 14.13 -5.67
CA ILE A 122 1.17 12.96 -4.85
C ILE A 122 -0.04 12.07 -4.55
N THR A 123 -1.27 12.61 -4.51
CA THR A 123 -2.50 11.82 -4.36
C THR A 123 -2.69 10.92 -5.58
N VAL A 124 -2.46 11.45 -6.79
CA VAL A 124 -2.50 10.65 -8.03
C VAL A 124 -1.48 9.53 -7.95
N LYS A 125 -0.22 9.85 -7.61
CA LYS A 125 0.85 8.84 -7.49
C LYS A 125 0.52 7.76 -6.47
N LYS A 126 -0.05 8.12 -5.32
CA LYS A 126 -0.47 7.15 -4.29
C LYS A 126 -1.63 6.28 -4.76
N HIS A 127 -2.61 6.84 -5.46
CA HIS A 127 -3.70 6.07 -6.06
C HIS A 127 -3.16 5.08 -7.11
N LEU A 128 -2.34 5.54 -8.06
CA LEU A 128 -1.75 4.68 -9.10
C LEU A 128 -0.88 3.57 -8.50
N ARG A 129 -0.09 3.87 -7.46
CA ARG A 129 0.68 2.85 -6.76
C ARG A 129 -0.21 1.79 -6.11
N ALA A 130 -1.37 2.18 -5.57
CA ALA A 130 -2.33 1.24 -5.02
C ALA A 130 -2.89 0.30 -6.11
N GLN A 131 -3.23 0.84 -7.29
CA GLN A 131 -3.68 0.03 -8.43
C GLN A 131 -2.58 -0.88 -8.99
N GLU A 132 -1.32 -0.43 -9.02
CA GLU A 132 -0.17 -1.26 -9.40
C GLU A 132 -0.04 -2.47 -8.47
N ILE A 133 -0.11 -2.25 -7.15
CA ILE A 133 -0.12 -3.33 -6.15
C ILE A 133 -1.30 -4.29 -6.41
N ALA A 134 -2.50 -3.78 -6.68
CA ALA A 134 -3.66 -4.62 -6.96
C ALA A 134 -3.52 -5.44 -8.24
N ALA A 135 -3.00 -4.86 -9.32
CA ALA A 135 -2.76 -5.54 -10.58
C ALA A 135 -1.73 -6.66 -10.42
N GLU A 136 -0.58 -6.35 -9.82
CA GLU A 136 0.52 -7.31 -9.60
C GLU A 136 0.10 -8.48 -8.68
N ASN A 137 -0.80 -8.22 -7.72
CA ASN A 137 -1.21 -9.20 -6.71
C ASN A 137 -2.63 -9.75 -6.93
N ARG A 138 -3.28 -9.41 -8.06
CA ARG A 138 -4.66 -9.81 -8.41
C ARG A 138 -5.68 -9.58 -7.28
N LEU A 139 -5.67 -8.37 -6.73
CA LEU A 139 -6.57 -7.96 -5.65
C LEU A 139 -7.77 -7.19 -6.22
N PRO A 140 -9.02 -7.58 -5.91
CA PRO A 140 -10.18 -6.74 -6.19
C PRO A 140 -10.00 -5.37 -5.56
N CYS A 141 -10.40 -4.33 -6.29
CA CYS A 141 -10.29 -2.95 -5.86
C CYS A 141 -11.65 -2.48 -5.34
N VAL A 142 -11.65 -1.88 -4.15
CA VAL A 142 -12.79 -1.13 -3.60
C VAL A 142 -12.42 0.33 -3.50
N TYR A 143 -13.10 1.17 -4.27
CA TYR A 143 -12.93 2.61 -4.30
C TYR A 143 -14.00 3.28 -3.43
N LEU A 144 -13.63 3.79 -2.25
CA LEU A 144 -14.51 4.60 -1.41
C LEU A 144 -14.37 6.08 -1.85
N VAL A 145 -15.21 6.47 -2.81
CA VAL A 145 -15.09 7.72 -3.57
C VAL A 145 -15.76 8.87 -2.83
N ASP A 146 -14.98 9.90 -2.53
CA ASP A 146 -15.44 11.11 -1.83
C ASP A 146 -14.48 12.28 -2.11
N SER A 147 -14.50 12.80 -3.33
CA SER A 147 -13.51 13.74 -3.84
C SER A 147 -14.12 14.94 -4.55
N GLY A 148 -13.64 16.14 -4.19
CA GLY A 148 -13.95 17.39 -4.88
C GLY A 148 -13.30 17.53 -6.27
N GLY A 149 -12.54 16.55 -6.75
CA GLY A 149 -11.85 16.58 -8.05
C GLY A 149 -10.35 16.85 -7.94
N ALA A 150 -9.74 17.39 -9.00
CA ALA A 150 -8.32 17.73 -9.03
C ALA A 150 -8.03 19.00 -8.22
N PHE A 151 -6.85 19.08 -7.59
CA PHE A 151 -6.36 20.31 -7.00
C PHE A 151 -5.92 21.29 -8.10
N LEU A 152 -6.85 22.17 -8.51
CA LEU A 152 -6.70 23.03 -9.69
C LEU A 152 -5.41 23.87 -9.74
N PRO A 153 -4.88 24.42 -8.62
CA PRO A 153 -3.62 25.17 -8.67
C PRO A 153 -2.43 24.36 -9.20
N LEU A 154 -2.47 23.03 -9.09
CA LEU A 154 -1.43 22.11 -9.57
C LEU A 154 -1.91 21.22 -10.72
N GLN A 155 -2.94 21.64 -11.47
CA GLN A 155 -3.57 20.81 -12.51
C GLN A 155 -2.58 20.27 -13.57
N SER A 156 -1.52 21.00 -13.91
CA SER A 156 -0.52 20.58 -14.90
C SER A 156 0.29 19.38 -14.44
N GLU A 157 0.38 19.16 -13.13
CA GLU A 157 1.03 18.01 -12.48
C GLU A 157 0.04 16.92 -12.08
N VAL A 158 -1.26 17.13 -12.36
CA VAL A 158 -2.34 16.19 -12.00
C VAL A 158 -3.02 15.61 -13.24
N PHE A 159 -3.07 16.33 -14.37
CA PHE A 159 -3.92 15.97 -15.51
C PHE A 159 -3.21 15.40 -16.74
N PRO A 160 -2.18 16.06 -17.33
CA PRO A 160 -1.87 15.83 -18.75
C PRO A 160 -1.01 14.60 -19.09
N ASP A 161 -0.16 14.11 -18.17
CA ASP A 161 0.89 13.14 -18.51
C ASP A 161 0.43 11.68 -18.38
N LYS A 162 1.23 10.75 -18.89
CA LYS A 162 0.94 9.31 -18.93
C LYS A 162 0.57 8.72 -17.57
N GLU A 163 1.25 9.14 -16.50
CA GLU A 163 1.03 8.67 -15.12
C GLU A 163 0.28 9.71 -14.27
N HIS A 164 -0.56 10.52 -14.92
CA HIS A 164 -1.46 11.47 -14.26
C HIS A 164 -2.88 10.90 -14.13
N PHE A 165 -3.84 11.71 -13.70
CA PHE A 165 -5.17 11.28 -13.23
C PHE A 165 -5.91 10.33 -14.18
N GLY A 166 -5.79 10.53 -15.50
CA GLY A 166 -6.42 9.64 -16.50
C GLY A 166 -5.93 8.20 -16.48
N ARG A 167 -4.72 7.95 -15.96
CA ARG A 167 -4.15 6.61 -15.80
C ARG A 167 -4.94 5.73 -14.85
N ILE A 168 -5.66 6.33 -13.90
CA ILE A 168 -6.55 5.62 -12.97
C ILE A 168 -7.58 4.81 -13.77
N PHE A 169 -8.21 5.44 -14.75
CA PHE A 169 -9.25 4.84 -15.59
C PHE A 169 -8.68 3.78 -16.54
N PHE A 170 -7.51 4.06 -17.12
CA PHE A 170 -6.78 3.07 -17.91
C PHE A 170 -6.52 1.80 -17.08
N ASN A 171 -6.03 1.94 -15.86
CA ASN A 171 -5.74 0.81 -14.98
C ASN A 171 -7.03 0.07 -14.56
N GLN A 172 -8.12 0.79 -14.25
CA GLN A 172 -9.43 0.16 -13.93
C GLN A 172 -9.90 -0.73 -15.07
N ALA A 173 -9.94 -0.19 -16.30
CA ALA A 173 -10.36 -0.95 -17.47
C ALA A 173 -9.46 -2.16 -17.74
N GLN A 174 -8.14 -2.00 -17.61
CA GLN A 174 -7.19 -3.09 -17.81
C GLN A 174 -7.32 -4.19 -16.73
N MET A 175 -7.53 -3.82 -15.47
CA MET A 175 -7.73 -4.77 -14.37
C MET A 175 -9.05 -5.53 -14.52
N SER A 176 -10.15 -4.84 -14.82
CA SER A 176 -11.45 -5.46 -15.13
C SER A 176 -11.32 -6.47 -16.28
N ALA A 177 -10.67 -6.09 -17.39
CA ALA A 177 -10.42 -6.99 -18.52
C ALA A 177 -9.56 -8.23 -18.16
N GLN A 178 -8.75 -8.16 -17.10
CA GLN A 178 -7.97 -9.28 -16.58
C GLN A 178 -8.72 -10.12 -15.53
N GLY A 179 -10.00 -9.83 -15.29
CA GLY A 179 -10.83 -10.47 -14.27
C GLY A 179 -10.44 -10.09 -12.84
N ILE A 180 -9.92 -8.87 -12.64
CA ILE A 180 -9.68 -8.30 -11.31
C ILE A 180 -10.83 -7.31 -11.04
N PRO A 181 -11.79 -7.66 -10.15
CA PRO A 181 -13.01 -6.88 -9.98
C PRO A 181 -12.77 -5.45 -9.48
N GLN A 182 -13.52 -4.50 -10.01
CA GLN A 182 -13.51 -3.09 -9.67
C GLN A 182 -14.86 -2.69 -9.06
N VAL A 183 -14.88 -2.32 -7.77
CA VAL A 183 -16.10 -1.91 -7.07
C VAL A 183 -15.97 -0.45 -6.63
N ALA A 184 -16.93 0.39 -6.99
CA ALA A 184 -16.98 1.78 -6.54
C ALA A 184 -18.11 2.01 -5.54
N VAL A 185 -17.80 2.77 -4.48
CA VAL A 185 -18.78 3.21 -3.48
C VAL A 185 -18.72 4.73 -3.42
N VAL A 186 -19.72 5.39 -4.00
CA VAL A 186 -19.81 6.85 -4.10
C VAL A 186 -20.50 7.39 -2.86
N MET A 187 -19.69 7.88 -1.92
CA MET A 187 -20.11 8.30 -0.59
C MET A 187 -19.99 9.82 -0.41
N GLY A 188 -19.96 10.55 -1.53
CA GLY A 188 -19.73 11.99 -1.57
C GLY A 188 -19.68 12.55 -2.99
N SER A 189 -19.00 13.69 -3.13
CA SER A 189 -18.82 14.33 -4.44
C SER A 189 -17.95 13.46 -5.35
N CYS A 190 -18.32 13.37 -6.62
CA CYS A 190 -17.57 12.71 -7.68
C CYS A 190 -17.71 13.51 -8.98
N THR A 191 -16.82 14.50 -9.17
CA THR A 191 -16.95 15.52 -10.22
C THR A 191 -15.89 15.40 -11.31
N ALA A 192 -16.25 15.83 -12.52
CA ALA A 192 -15.38 15.94 -13.68
C ALA A 192 -14.65 14.62 -13.99
N GLY A 193 -13.32 14.63 -14.03
CA GLY A 193 -12.55 13.40 -14.27
C GLY A 193 -12.88 12.29 -13.27
N GLY A 194 -13.16 12.64 -12.01
CA GLY A 194 -13.47 11.65 -10.97
C GLY A 194 -14.68 10.80 -11.29
N ALA A 195 -15.64 11.32 -12.06
CA ALA A 195 -16.88 10.65 -12.44
C ALA A 195 -16.65 9.35 -13.24
N TYR A 196 -15.50 9.20 -13.90
CA TYR A 196 -15.17 7.95 -14.60
C TYR A 196 -14.83 6.81 -13.65
N MET A 197 -14.43 7.09 -12.40
CA MET A 197 -14.09 6.05 -11.44
C MET A 197 -15.28 5.14 -11.09
N PRO A 198 -16.48 5.66 -10.73
CA PRO A 198 -17.68 4.85 -10.66
C PRO A 198 -18.14 4.37 -12.04
N ALA A 199 -18.18 5.23 -13.06
CA ALA A 199 -18.72 4.85 -14.37
C ALA A 199 -17.93 3.73 -15.10
N MET A 200 -16.69 3.45 -14.69
CA MET A 200 -15.83 2.39 -15.23
C MET A 200 -15.55 1.25 -14.24
N SER A 201 -16.24 1.23 -13.09
CA SER A 201 -16.20 0.09 -12.17
C SER A 201 -17.19 -0.98 -12.63
N ASP A 202 -16.94 -2.24 -12.28
CA ASP A 202 -17.79 -3.37 -12.66
C ASP A 202 -19.14 -3.32 -11.94
N GLU A 203 -19.14 -2.89 -10.68
CA GLU A 203 -20.34 -2.60 -9.90
C GLU A 203 -20.14 -1.32 -9.07
N THR A 204 -21.17 -0.49 -9.04
CA THR A 204 -21.15 0.83 -8.42
C THR A 204 -22.33 1.04 -7.47
N ILE A 205 -22.00 1.45 -6.24
CA ILE A 205 -22.92 1.83 -5.18
C ILE A 205 -22.91 3.35 -5.03
N ILE A 206 -24.06 3.97 -4.77
CA ILE A 206 -24.17 5.41 -4.48
C ILE A 206 -25.04 5.66 -3.24
N VAL A 207 -24.54 6.52 -2.34
CA VAL A 207 -25.24 6.90 -1.10
C VAL A 207 -26.21 8.05 -1.39
N LYS A 208 -27.49 7.84 -1.08
CA LYS A 208 -28.53 8.87 -1.18
C LYS A 208 -28.19 10.15 -0.41
N GLY A 209 -28.41 11.30 -1.04
CA GLY A 209 -28.24 12.63 -0.41
C GLY A 209 -26.80 13.07 -0.16
N ASN A 210 -25.82 12.15 -0.27
CA ASN A 210 -24.39 12.44 -0.12
C ASN A 210 -23.61 12.19 -1.41
N GLY A 211 -23.89 11.08 -2.08
CA GLY A 211 -23.26 10.65 -3.32
C GLY A 211 -23.78 11.44 -4.52
N THR A 212 -22.85 12.02 -5.28
CA THR A 212 -23.18 12.72 -6.53
C THR A 212 -22.14 12.45 -7.61
N ILE A 213 -22.55 12.23 -8.85
CA ILE A 213 -21.67 11.98 -10.00
C ILE A 213 -22.03 12.93 -11.13
N PHE A 214 -21.06 13.68 -11.66
CA PHE A 214 -21.28 14.51 -12.85
C PHE A 214 -19.96 14.93 -13.50
N LEU A 215 -19.95 15.07 -14.84
CA LEU A 215 -18.80 15.61 -15.56
C LEU A 215 -18.59 17.12 -15.33
N GLY A 216 -19.67 17.82 -14.96
CA GLY A 216 -19.64 19.23 -14.59
C GLY A 216 -20.66 19.48 -13.51
N GLY A 217 -20.23 19.98 -12.35
CA GLY A 217 -21.14 20.26 -11.24
C GLY A 217 -22.04 21.46 -11.50
N PRO A 218 -23.01 21.72 -10.61
CA PRO A 218 -23.96 22.84 -10.75
C PRO A 218 -23.33 24.20 -11.06
N PRO A 219 -22.17 24.60 -10.47
CA PRO A 219 -21.53 25.85 -10.83
C PRO A 219 -21.10 25.92 -12.30
N LEU A 220 -20.61 24.80 -12.86
CA LEU A 220 -20.17 24.73 -14.26
C LEU A 220 -21.37 24.69 -15.21
N VAL A 221 -22.43 23.95 -14.87
CA VAL A 221 -23.68 23.90 -15.64
C VAL A 221 -24.29 25.30 -15.74
N LYS A 222 -24.40 26.01 -14.61
CA LYS A 222 -24.89 27.39 -14.59
C LYS A 222 -24.03 28.32 -15.41
N ALA A 223 -22.71 28.21 -15.33
CA ALA A 223 -21.80 29.06 -16.10
C ALA A 223 -21.88 28.80 -17.61
N ALA A 224 -22.07 27.55 -18.03
CA ALA A 224 -22.07 27.16 -19.44
C ALA A 224 -23.44 27.34 -20.13
N THR A 225 -24.54 27.15 -19.40
CA THR A 225 -25.90 27.06 -19.98
C THR A 225 -26.91 28.03 -19.37
N GLY A 226 -26.61 28.60 -18.20
CA GLY A 226 -27.56 29.39 -17.40
C GLY A 226 -28.54 28.55 -16.58
N GLU A 227 -28.56 27.21 -16.72
CA GLU A 227 -29.42 26.32 -15.95
C GLU A 227 -29.06 26.33 -14.46
N ILE A 228 -30.08 26.40 -13.60
CA ILE A 228 -29.93 26.32 -12.15
C ILE A 228 -30.51 24.99 -11.70
N VAL A 229 -29.63 24.10 -11.25
CA VAL A 229 -29.96 22.74 -10.82
C VAL A 229 -29.19 22.44 -9.54
N THR A 230 -29.78 21.65 -8.64
CA THR A 230 -29.04 21.19 -7.45
C THR A 230 -28.13 20.01 -7.78
N ALA A 231 -27.17 19.70 -6.90
CA ALA A 231 -26.28 18.54 -7.13
C ALA A 231 -27.04 17.20 -7.16
N GLU A 232 -28.07 17.06 -6.32
CA GLU A 232 -28.91 15.86 -6.26
C GLU A 232 -29.78 15.71 -7.53
N GLU A 233 -30.36 16.80 -8.03
CA GLU A 233 -31.15 16.78 -9.27
C GLU A 233 -30.29 16.53 -10.51
N LEU A 234 -29.04 17.00 -10.49
CA LEU A 234 -28.12 16.86 -11.62
C LEU A 234 -27.54 15.45 -11.72
N GLY A 235 -27.17 14.86 -10.60
CA GLY A 235 -26.42 13.59 -10.58
C GLY A 235 -26.41 12.89 -9.22
N GLY A 236 -27.51 12.99 -8.46
CA GLY A 236 -27.67 12.26 -7.21
C GLY A 236 -27.97 10.77 -7.39
N ALA A 237 -28.14 10.07 -6.27
CA ALA A 237 -28.40 8.62 -6.23
C ALA A 237 -29.65 8.23 -7.03
N GLU A 238 -30.74 8.99 -6.89
CA GLU A 238 -32.00 8.73 -7.59
C GLU A 238 -31.84 8.87 -9.11
N VAL A 239 -31.03 9.81 -9.57
CA VAL A 239 -30.76 10.01 -11.00
C VAL A 239 -30.02 8.81 -11.56
N HIS A 240 -28.95 8.38 -10.90
CA HIS A 240 -28.07 7.36 -11.46
C HIS A 240 -28.59 5.93 -11.30
N CYS A 241 -29.31 5.62 -10.23
CA CYS A 241 -29.93 4.30 -10.04
C CYS A 241 -31.24 4.11 -10.79
N ARG A 242 -32.05 5.18 -11.01
CA ARG A 242 -33.37 5.02 -11.65
C ARG A 242 -33.44 5.46 -13.10
N LYS A 243 -32.62 6.42 -13.52
CA LYS A 243 -32.74 7.02 -14.86
C LYS A 243 -31.56 6.67 -15.76
N SER A 244 -30.34 6.96 -15.33
CA SER A 244 -29.18 6.84 -16.22
C SER A 244 -28.54 5.46 -16.23
N GLY A 245 -28.65 4.70 -15.12
CA GLY A 245 -27.95 3.43 -14.95
C GLY A 245 -26.43 3.57 -14.84
N VAL A 246 -25.94 4.70 -14.32
CA VAL A 246 -24.50 4.89 -14.07
C VAL A 246 -24.07 4.19 -12.78
N THR A 247 -25.02 3.96 -11.87
CA THR A 247 -24.81 3.26 -10.61
C THR A 247 -25.83 2.12 -10.50
N ASP A 248 -25.38 0.99 -9.98
CA ASP A 248 -26.15 -0.25 -9.94
C ASP A 248 -26.93 -0.40 -8.63
N HIS A 249 -26.37 0.11 -7.53
CA HIS A 249 -26.89 -0.11 -6.19
C HIS A 249 -27.17 1.21 -5.46
N PHE A 250 -28.36 1.30 -4.87
CA PHE A 250 -28.82 2.46 -4.11
C PHE A 250 -28.66 2.22 -2.61
N ALA A 251 -27.83 3.02 -1.94
CA ALA A 251 -27.62 2.94 -0.50
C ALA A 251 -28.31 4.12 0.22
N GLU A 252 -28.87 3.85 1.40
CA GLU A 252 -29.56 4.87 2.21
C GLU A 252 -28.56 5.72 3.02
N ASP A 253 -27.44 5.13 3.43
CA ASP A 253 -26.38 5.78 4.17
C ASP A 253 -25.02 5.07 3.93
N ASP A 254 -23.98 5.56 4.61
CA ASP A 254 -22.62 5.02 4.49
C ASP A 254 -22.52 3.56 4.97
N GLU A 255 -23.26 3.15 6.01
CA GLU A 255 -23.20 1.79 6.56
C GLU A 255 -23.84 0.80 5.56
N HIS A 256 -25.04 1.12 5.08
CA HIS A 256 -25.73 0.32 4.07
C HIS A 256 -24.89 0.17 2.79
N ALA A 257 -24.18 1.23 2.38
CA ALA A 257 -23.30 1.15 1.22
C ALA A 257 -22.13 0.16 1.40
N LEU A 258 -21.58 0.10 2.62
CA LEU A 258 -20.50 -0.83 2.95
C LEU A 258 -21.02 -2.28 3.03
N ASP A 259 -22.23 -2.48 3.55
CA ASP A 259 -22.89 -3.79 3.54
C ASP A 259 -23.09 -4.30 2.10
N ILE A 260 -23.60 -3.46 1.20
CA ILE A 260 -23.73 -3.82 -0.22
C ILE A 260 -22.36 -4.12 -0.84
N ALA A 261 -21.32 -3.35 -0.52
CA ALA A 261 -19.97 -3.62 -1.03
C ALA A 261 -19.45 -4.99 -0.54
N ARG A 262 -19.71 -5.35 0.72
CA ARG A 262 -19.39 -6.69 1.25
C ARG A 262 -20.19 -7.78 0.53
N ASP A 263 -21.45 -7.54 0.21
CA ASP A 263 -22.29 -8.49 -0.54
C ASP A 263 -21.78 -8.70 -1.96
N ILE A 264 -21.40 -7.63 -2.68
CA ILE A 264 -20.75 -7.75 -4.00
C ILE A 264 -19.49 -8.64 -3.90
N LEU A 265 -18.63 -8.37 -2.92
CA LEU A 265 -17.39 -9.11 -2.72
C LEU A 265 -17.62 -10.60 -2.40
N ALA A 266 -18.73 -10.96 -1.75
CA ALA A 266 -19.12 -12.34 -1.50
C ALA A 266 -19.45 -13.12 -2.78
N HIS A 267 -19.90 -12.43 -3.83
CA HIS A 267 -20.37 -13.05 -5.08
C HIS A 267 -19.31 -13.11 -6.19
N LEU A 268 -18.08 -12.67 -5.95
CA LEU A 268 -17.01 -12.63 -6.95
C LEU A 268 -16.52 -14.02 -7.43
N ASN A 269 -16.94 -15.13 -6.80
CA ASN A 269 -16.56 -16.51 -7.14
C ASN A 269 -15.04 -16.68 -7.41
N ARG A 270 -14.20 -16.19 -6.50
CA ARG A 270 -12.75 -16.10 -6.73
C ARG A 270 -12.01 -17.41 -6.42
N PRO A 271 -11.13 -17.90 -7.31
CA PRO A 271 -10.25 -19.04 -7.01
C PRO A 271 -9.25 -18.68 -5.91
N ALA A 272 -8.65 -19.69 -5.27
CA ALA A 272 -7.56 -19.49 -4.33
C ALA A 272 -6.40 -18.73 -5.00
N LYS A 273 -5.83 -17.74 -4.30
CA LYS A 273 -4.82 -16.84 -4.86
C LYS A 273 -3.45 -17.48 -5.03
N THR A 274 -3.09 -18.40 -4.13
CA THR A 274 -1.77 -19.00 -4.06
C THR A 274 -1.84 -20.52 -4.21
N ALA A 275 -0.85 -21.08 -4.88
CA ALA A 275 -0.65 -22.52 -5.05
C ALA A 275 0.48 -23.06 -4.14
N TYR A 276 1.04 -22.22 -3.25
CA TYR A 276 2.08 -22.68 -2.32
C TYR A 276 1.50 -23.60 -1.26
N GLU A 277 2.23 -24.69 -1.00
CA GLU A 277 2.02 -25.50 0.19
C GLU A 277 2.63 -24.76 1.38
N PHE A 278 1.77 -24.21 2.23
CA PHE A 278 2.20 -23.63 3.49
C PHE A 278 2.54 -24.75 4.47
N HIS A 279 3.69 -24.64 5.11
CA HIS A 279 4.03 -25.49 6.25
C HIS A 279 3.42 -24.94 7.52
N ALA A 280 3.40 -25.74 8.59
CA ALA A 280 3.08 -25.23 9.91
C ALA A 280 4.07 -24.11 10.27
N SER A 281 3.53 -22.95 10.65
CA SER A 281 4.31 -21.81 11.11
C SER A 281 4.91 -22.11 12.48
N GLU A 282 6.17 -21.74 12.68
CA GLU A 282 6.86 -21.80 13.97
C GLU A 282 7.42 -20.42 14.27
N GLU A 283 7.23 -19.90 15.49
CA GLU A 283 7.78 -18.59 15.88
C GLU A 283 9.32 -18.58 15.78
N PRO A 284 9.95 -17.44 15.45
CA PRO A 284 11.39 -17.28 15.56
C PRO A 284 11.88 -17.58 16.99
N LEU A 285 13.09 -18.12 17.13
CA LEU A 285 13.68 -18.46 18.45
C LEU A 285 14.11 -17.22 19.25
N PHE A 286 14.23 -16.07 18.58
CA PHE A 286 14.66 -14.81 19.18
C PHE A 286 13.55 -13.77 19.07
N PRO A 287 13.29 -12.99 20.13
CA PRO A 287 12.23 -11.99 20.12
C PRO A 287 12.43 -10.91 19.05
N ALA A 288 11.35 -10.53 18.36
CA ALA A 288 11.39 -9.50 17.33
C ALA A 288 11.82 -8.12 17.87
N GLU A 289 11.52 -7.82 19.13
CA GLU A 289 11.95 -6.56 19.77
C GLU A 289 13.47 -6.41 19.90
N GLU A 290 14.24 -7.49 19.75
CA GLU A 290 15.70 -7.41 19.74
C GLU A 290 16.24 -6.77 18.45
N LEU A 291 15.43 -6.66 17.39
CA LEU A 291 15.77 -5.92 16.16
C LEU A 291 16.18 -4.47 16.45
N TYR A 292 15.60 -3.85 17.48
CA TYR A 292 15.94 -2.48 17.87
C TYR A 292 17.40 -2.34 18.32
N GLY A 293 18.00 -3.39 18.90
CA GLY A 293 19.38 -3.34 19.36
C GLY A 293 20.42 -3.78 18.33
N ILE A 294 19.99 -4.33 17.18
CA ILE A 294 20.89 -4.83 16.13
C ILE A 294 21.42 -3.70 15.26
N VAL A 295 20.54 -2.82 14.77
CA VAL A 295 20.91 -1.77 13.80
C VAL A 295 21.63 -0.61 14.50
N PRO A 296 22.92 -0.35 14.20
CA PRO A 296 23.67 0.72 14.86
C PRO A 296 23.12 2.11 14.56
N GLU A 297 23.25 3.02 15.53
CA GLU A 297 23.00 4.46 15.32
C GLU A 297 24.01 5.05 14.31
N ASP A 298 25.30 4.68 14.42
CA ASP A 298 26.30 5.05 13.43
C ASP A 298 26.19 4.14 12.19
N LEU A 299 25.57 4.66 11.13
CA LEU A 299 25.34 3.94 9.87
C LEU A 299 26.63 3.44 9.16
N ARG A 300 27.82 3.86 9.61
CA ARG A 300 29.10 3.34 9.11
C ARG A 300 29.52 2.04 9.78
N LYS A 301 28.94 1.71 10.94
CA LYS A 301 29.20 0.45 11.63
C LYS A 301 28.41 -0.67 10.95
N GLY A 302 29.12 -1.71 10.53
CA GLY A 302 28.49 -2.95 10.07
C GLY A 302 27.90 -3.76 11.23
N PHE A 303 26.98 -4.65 10.90
CA PHE A 303 26.45 -5.69 11.79
C PHE A 303 26.23 -6.96 10.95
N ASP A 304 26.15 -8.13 11.59
CA ASP A 304 25.82 -9.36 10.87
C ASP A 304 24.31 -9.42 10.56
N VAL A 305 23.95 -9.35 9.29
CA VAL A 305 22.55 -9.38 8.85
C VAL A 305 21.84 -10.69 9.20
N ARG A 306 22.58 -11.77 9.52
CA ARG A 306 21.99 -13.01 10.03
C ARG A 306 21.25 -12.81 11.35
N GLU A 307 21.65 -11.84 12.18
CA GLU A 307 20.93 -11.50 13.41
C GLU A 307 19.53 -10.95 13.10
N VAL A 308 19.37 -10.24 11.98
CA VAL A 308 18.05 -9.80 11.49
C VAL A 308 17.26 -11.00 10.97
N ILE A 309 17.85 -11.83 10.11
CA ILE A 309 17.20 -13.02 9.54
C ILE A 309 16.68 -13.94 10.65
N ALA A 310 17.48 -14.19 11.69
CA ALA A 310 17.13 -15.06 12.81
C ALA A 310 15.87 -14.61 13.58
N ARG A 311 15.50 -13.33 13.50
CA ARG A 311 14.31 -12.74 14.17
C ARG A 311 13.11 -12.58 13.23
N LEU A 312 13.25 -12.98 11.97
CA LEU A 312 12.20 -12.87 10.94
C LEU A 312 11.68 -14.22 10.47
N VAL A 313 12.53 -15.25 10.45
CA VAL A 313 12.21 -16.55 9.83
C VAL A 313 11.78 -17.59 10.86
N ASP A 314 10.90 -18.48 10.45
CA ASP A 314 10.32 -19.52 11.29
C ASP A 314 11.42 -20.37 11.95
N ALA A 315 11.27 -20.59 13.26
CA ALA A 315 12.24 -21.32 14.10
C ALA A 315 13.70 -20.83 13.97
N SER A 316 13.93 -19.59 13.50
CA SER A 316 15.26 -19.05 13.17
C SER A 316 16.08 -19.97 12.24
N ALA A 317 15.40 -20.78 11.42
CA ALA A 317 16.01 -21.78 10.56
C ALA A 317 16.36 -21.17 9.20
N PHE A 318 17.64 -21.26 8.80
CA PHE A 318 18.14 -20.65 7.58
C PHE A 318 19.14 -21.55 6.86
N HIS A 319 18.78 -22.00 5.65
CA HIS A 319 19.69 -22.77 4.81
C HIS A 319 20.52 -21.82 3.93
N GLU A 320 21.70 -21.46 4.43
CA GLU A 320 22.57 -20.51 3.74
C GLU A 320 23.22 -21.11 2.48
N PHE A 321 23.00 -20.44 1.34
CA PHE A 321 23.58 -20.76 0.05
C PHE A 321 24.94 -20.09 -0.12
N LYS A 322 25.95 -20.84 -0.59
CA LYS A 322 27.32 -20.34 -0.81
C LYS A 322 27.86 -19.56 0.42
N LYS A 323 27.71 -20.13 1.62
CA LYS A 323 28.08 -19.53 2.92
C LYS A 323 29.50 -18.95 2.96
N LEU A 324 30.45 -19.56 2.25
CA LEU A 324 31.86 -19.18 2.26
C LEU A 324 32.32 -18.37 1.02
N TYR A 325 31.40 -18.00 0.12
CA TYR A 325 31.72 -17.26 -1.12
C TYR A 325 30.88 -15.99 -1.19
N GLY A 326 31.48 -14.86 -1.59
CA GLY A 326 30.79 -13.57 -1.66
C GLY A 326 30.10 -13.21 -0.33
N THR A 327 30.84 -13.25 0.78
CA THR A 327 30.30 -13.19 2.16
C THR A 327 29.69 -11.84 2.55
N THR A 328 29.83 -10.82 1.72
CA THR A 328 29.14 -9.52 1.88
C THR A 328 27.72 -9.52 1.31
N LEU A 329 27.28 -10.62 0.70
CA LEU A 329 25.87 -10.87 0.36
C LEU A 329 25.44 -12.24 0.90
N ILE A 330 24.49 -12.23 1.82
CA ILE A 330 23.93 -13.44 2.41
C ILE A 330 22.74 -13.88 1.57
N CYS A 331 22.76 -15.14 1.13
CA CYS A 331 21.69 -15.74 0.35
C CYS A 331 21.29 -17.03 1.01
N GLY A 332 20.00 -17.36 1.07
CA GLY A 332 19.56 -18.63 1.62
C GLY A 332 18.06 -18.80 1.67
N PHE A 333 17.64 -20.03 1.91
CA PHE A 333 16.22 -20.39 1.98
C PHE A 333 15.75 -20.43 3.43
N ALA A 334 14.54 -19.93 3.66
CA ALA A 334 13.87 -19.91 4.96
C ALA A 334 12.35 -20.08 4.78
N ARG A 335 11.61 -20.00 5.88
CA ARG A 335 10.16 -19.83 5.87
C ARG A 335 9.76 -18.62 6.70
N ILE A 336 8.66 -17.98 6.33
CA ILE A 336 8.01 -16.92 7.10
C ILE A 336 6.52 -17.22 7.12
N TYR A 337 5.94 -17.44 8.29
CA TYR A 337 4.54 -17.89 8.43
C TYR A 337 4.23 -19.15 7.61
N GLY A 338 5.17 -20.10 7.59
CA GLY A 338 5.07 -21.34 6.82
C GLY A 338 5.31 -21.21 5.31
N MET A 339 5.40 -19.98 4.78
CA MET A 339 5.63 -19.70 3.37
C MET A 339 7.12 -19.80 3.02
N PRO A 340 7.54 -20.55 1.98
CA PRO A 340 8.94 -20.59 1.57
C PRO A 340 9.41 -19.23 1.03
N VAL A 341 10.62 -18.81 1.42
CA VAL A 341 11.24 -17.57 0.97
C VAL A 341 12.72 -17.76 0.65
N GLY A 342 13.18 -17.11 -0.42
CA GLY A 342 14.59 -16.94 -0.73
C GLY A 342 15.04 -15.55 -0.27
N ILE A 343 15.97 -15.48 0.66
CA ILE A 343 16.43 -14.21 1.24
C ILE A 343 17.74 -13.80 0.56
N VAL A 344 17.84 -12.53 0.17
CA VAL A 344 19.05 -11.87 -0.33
C VAL A 344 19.32 -10.65 0.53
N ALA A 345 20.37 -10.68 1.35
CA ALA A 345 20.60 -9.70 2.40
C ALA A 345 22.03 -9.15 2.34
N ASN A 346 22.17 -7.82 2.34
CA ASN A 346 23.50 -7.20 2.35
C ASN A 346 24.18 -7.35 3.72
N ASN A 347 25.48 -7.62 3.69
CA ASN A 347 26.35 -7.76 4.87
C ASN A 347 27.67 -7.02 4.65
N GLY A 348 27.63 -5.93 3.89
CA GLY A 348 28.79 -5.13 3.47
C GLY A 348 28.69 -4.63 2.03
N ILE A 349 29.82 -4.09 1.55
CA ILE A 349 30.00 -3.64 0.15
C ILE A 349 29.94 -4.85 -0.80
N LEU A 350 29.37 -4.66 -1.99
CA LEU A 350 29.29 -5.73 -3.00
C LEU A 350 30.57 -5.86 -3.82
N PHE A 351 30.98 -7.11 -4.06
CA PHE A 351 32.05 -7.50 -4.99
C PHE A 351 31.47 -8.34 -6.14
N SER A 352 32.26 -8.59 -7.19
CA SER A 352 31.90 -9.51 -8.28
C SER A 352 31.36 -10.86 -7.77
N GLU A 353 32.02 -11.44 -6.77
CA GLU A 353 31.62 -12.71 -6.16
C GLU A 353 30.24 -12.62 -5.49
N SER A 354 29.91 -11.45 -4.94
CA SER A 354 28.62 -11.19 -4.30
C SER A 354 27.50 -11.18 -5.34
N ALA A 355 27.72 -10.49 -6.45
CA ALA A 355 26.74 -10.39 -7.52
C ALA A 355 26.54 -11.74 -8.24
N LEU A 356 27.62 -12.45 -8.58
CA LEU A 356 27.55 -13.79 -9.15
C LEU A 356 26.89 -14.81 -8.20
N LYS A 357 27.05 -14.65 -6.89
CA LYS A 357 26.31 -15.43 -5.89
C LYS A 357 24.82 -15.10 -5.91
N GLY A 358 24.47 -13.81 -5.87
CA GLY A 358 23.09 -13.33 -5.90
C GLY A 358 22.35 -13.76 -7.16
N ALA A 359 22.96 -13.58 -8.34
CA ALA A 359 22.39 -13.98 -9.63
C ALA A 359 22.05 -15.47 -9.66
N HIS A 360 23.01 -16.35 -9.34
CA HIS A 360 22.76 -17.79 -9.28
C HIS A 360 21.68 -18.13 -8.24
N PHE A 361 21.67 -17.48 -7.07
CA PHE A 361 20.63 -17.74 -6.08
C PHE A 361 19.23 -17.34 -6.57
N ILE A 362 19.10 -16.21 -7.26
CA ILE A 362 17.86 -15.74 -7.88
C ILE A 362 17.41 -16.73 -8.97
N GLU A 363 18.31 -17.24 -9.80
CA GLU A 363 18.00 -18.29 -10.79
C GLU A 363 17.39 -19.53 -10.13
N LEU A 364 17.96 -19.98 -8.99
CA LEU A 364 17.41 -21.11 -8.23
C LEU A 364 16.02 -20.81 -7.66
N CYS A 365 15.81 -19.60 -7.12
CA CYS A 365 14.50 -19.18 -6.61
C CYS A 365 13.45 -19.14 -7.73
N ASN A 366 13.80 -18.55 -8.88
CA ASN A 366 12.93 -18.49 -10.05
C ASN A 366 12.57 -19.89 -10.57
N GLN A 367 13.56 -20.78 -10.69
CA GLN A 367 13.34 -22.17 -11.13
C GLN A 367 12.36 -22.90 -10.22
N ARG A 368 12.43 -22.66 -8.92
CA ARG A 368 11.62 -23.31 -7.89
C ARG A 368 10.32 -22.55 -7.58
N ARG A 369 10.10 -21.40 -8.21
CA ARG A 369 9.02 -20.46 -7.90
C ARG A 369 8.99 -20.09 -6.42
N VAL A 370 10.15 -19.77 -5.84
CA VAL A 370 10.26 -19.31 -4.44
C VAL A 370 10.29 -17.78 -4.43
N PRO A 371 9.39 -17.10 -3.70
CA PRO A 371 9.40 -15.65 -3.55
C PRO A 371 10.71 -15.13 -2.94
N LEU A 372 11.13 -13.95 -3.37
CA LEU A 372 12.37 -13.33 -2.92
C LEU A 372 12.09 -12.23 -1.88
N LEU A 373 12.89 -12.22 -0.81
CA LEU A 373 12.95 -11.15 0.16
C LEU A 373 14.34 -10.49 0.12
N PHE A 374 14.37 -9.20 -0.20
CA PHE A 374 15.60 -8.42 -0.19
C PHE A 374 15.71 -7.62 1.11
N LEU A 375 16.80 -7.81 1.86
CA LEU A 375 17.13 -7.00 3.04
C LEU A 375 18.26 -6.03 2.67
N GLN A 376 17.88 -4.79 2.35
CA GLN A 376 18.81 -3.81 1.81
C GLN A 376 19.56 -3.06 2.93
N ASN A 377 20.88 -3.20 2.93
CA ASN A 377 21.82 -2.41 3.72
C ASN A 377 23.12 -2.24 2.93
N ILE A 378 23.07 -1.41 1.89
CA ILE A 378 24.10 -1.33 0.85
C ILE A 378 24.62 0.10 0.69
N THR A 379 25.95 0.23 0.65
CA THR A 379 26.66 1.48 0.35
C THR A 379 27.14 1.57 -1.10
N GLY A 380 27.18 0.45 -1.82
CA GLY A 380 27.56 0.36 -3.22
C GLY A 380 28.40 -0.86 -3.55
N PHE A 381 28.97 -0.87 -4.75
CA PHE A 381 29.98 -1.85 -5.17
C PHE A 381 31.39 -1.37 -4.81
N MET A 382 32.32 -2.30 -4.73
CA MET A 382 33.74 -1.99 -4.56
C MET A 382 34.27 -1.20 -5.77
N VAL A 383 35.16 -0.22 -5.52
CA VAL A 383 35.74 0.62 -6.57
C VAL A 383 37.25 0.42 -6.66
N GLY A 384 37.81 0.50 -7.87
CA GLY A 384 39.25 0.51 -8.09
C GLY A 384 39.67 -0.24 -9.36
N LYS A 385 40.82 0.15 -9.92
CA LYS A 385 41.32 -0.34 -11.23
C LYS A 385 41.31 -1.87 -11.34
N ALA A 386 41.69 -2.59 -10.28
CA ALA A 386 41.72 -4.05 -10.29
C ALA A 386 40.31 -4.66 -10.41
N TYR A 387 39.32 -4.09 -9.71
CA TYR A 387 37.94 -4.55 -9.73
C TYR A 387 37.25 -4.22 -11.06
N GLU A 388 37.50 -3.02 -11.60
CA GLU A 388 37.02 -2.61 -12.93
C GLU A 388 37.57 -3.54 -14.02
N ASN A 389 38.89 -3.77 -14.04
CA ASN A 389 39.52 -4.69 -14.99
C ASN A 389 39.10 -6.15 -14.79
N GLY A 390 38.70 -6.51 -13.57
CA GLY A 390 38.12 -7.82 -13.24
C GLY A 390 36.70 -8.02 -13.79
N GLY A 391 36.04 -6.94 -14.20
CA GLY A 391 34.69 -6.97 -14.76
C GLY A 391 33.58 -6.81 -13.72
N ILE A 392 33.82 -6.10 -12.61
CA ILE A 392 32.78 -5.89 -11.60
C ILE A 392 31.47 -5.30 -12.17
N ALA A 393 31.56 -4.49 -13.21
CA ALA A 393 30.42 -3.90 -13.91
C ALA A 393 29.59 -4.89 -14.75
N LYS A 394 30.16 -6.02 -15.21
CA LYS A 394 29.39 -7.09 -15.90
C LYS A 394 28.80 -8.11 -14.93
N ASP A 395 29.41 -8.23 -13.75
CA ASP A 395 29.04 -9.20 -12.75
C ASP A 395 27.89 -8.68 -11.88
N GLY A 396 27.93 -7.39 -11.54
CA GLY A 396 26.84 -6.63 -10.93
C GLY A 396 25.68 -6.41 -11.88
#